data_AF-A0A9E0AEQ9-F1
#
_entry.id   AF-A0A9E0AEQ9-F1
#
_cell.length_a   1.000
_cell.length_b   1.000
_cell.length_c   1.000
_cell.angle_alpha   90.00
_cell.angle_beta   90.00
_cell.angle_gamma   90.00
#
_symmetry.space_group_name_H-M   'P 1'
#
loop_
_entity.id
_entity.type
_entity.pdbx_description
1 polymer ?
#
loop_
_entity_poly.entity_id
_entity_poly.type
_entity_poly.pdbx_seq_one_letter_code
_entity_poly.pdbx_strand_id
1 'polypeptide(L)'
;MIKAVPYVLGILLLLGILLSVNDMPQVSEENAAVTAQPTTPETPLWKTPDVATIPSGEEGELVKYGKELIQFTSAYLGPKGTVMHISNGMNCQNCHLDAGTKPWGNNYFAVYSTYPKFRERSGAIETIPKRVNDCFERSLNGTALDTTGKEMRAIVAYIKWLGTGVTHGEKPAGSGIWELPFLDRAANPKNGALIYEQKCQSCHQADGAGILNAEKTAYTFPPLWGKNSYNNGAGLFRLSRFAGYVKTNMPLGASHDAPQLTDEEAWDVAAYVNSKERPQKDLSKDWPNISGKPIDHPFGPFADGFSAQQHKYGPFSPIKEKRESMKKNKK
;
A
#
# COMPACT_ATOMS: atom_id res chain seq x y z
N MET A 1 -8.73 78.13 -12.31
CA MET A 1 -8.75 78.95 -13.53
C MET A 1 -9.11 78.01 -14.69
N ILE A 2 -10.39 77.83 -14.99
CA ILE A 2 -11.15 78.40 -16.13
C ILE A 2 -10.48 78.19 -17.50
N LYS A 3 -11.29 77.61 -18.42
CA LYS A 3 -11.32 77.64 -19.91
C LYS A 3 -11.00 76.26 -20.54
N ALA A 4 -11.94 75.44 -21.05
CA ALA A 4 -13.01 75.61 -22.06
C ALA A 4 -12.48 75.82 -23.50
N VAL A 5 -12.57 74.79 -24.39
CA VAL A 5 -13.52 74.65 -25.57
C VAL A 5 -12.79 75.01 -26.91
N PRO A 6 -13.20 74.69 -28.19
CA PRO A 6 -14.11 73.69 -28.85
C PRO A 6 -13.58 72.95 -30.13
N TYR A 7 -14.36 71.93 -30.58
CA TYR A 7 -14.80 71.49 -31.94
C TYR A 7 -14.02 71.80 -33.24
N VAL A 8 -13.92 70.78 -34.13
CA VAL A 8 -14.27 70.83 -35.59
C VAL A 8 -14.72 69.42 -36.05
N LEU A 9 -16.02 69.13 -36.09
CA LEU A 9 -16.86 68.87 -37.28
C LEU A 9 -16.16 68.37 -38.57
N GLY A 10 -16.47 67.14 -38.98
CA GLY A 10 -16.19 66.61 -40.31
C GLY A 10 -17.13 65.46 -40.66
N ILE A 11 -18.37 65.81 -41.02
CA ILE A 11 -19.35 64.89 -41.61
C ILE A 11 -19.08 64.85 -43.11
N LEU A 12 -18.73 63.67 -43.64
CA LEU A 12 -18.72 63.38 -45.07
C LEU A 12 -19.71 62.23 -45.32
N LEU A 13 -20.88 62.60 -45.84
CA LEU A 13 -21.79 61.71 -46.54
C LEU A 13 -21.12 61.29 -47.85
N LEU A 14 -21.19 60.00 -48.21
CA LEU A 14 -21.85 59.56 -49.46
C LEU A 14 -21.71 58.05 -49.71
N LEU A 15 -22.85 57.51 -50.16
CA LEU A 15 -23.05 56.42 -51.12
C LEU A 15 -22.85 54.98 -50.64
N GLY A 16 -24.01 54.33 -50.49
CA GLY A 16 -24.13 52.90 -50.24
C GLY A 16 -23.79 52.05 -51.47
N ILE A 17 -23.33 50.84 -51.15
CA ILE A 17 -23.32 49.70 -52.06
C ILE A 17 -23.92 48.55 -51.25
N LEU A 18 -25.17 48.21 -51.57
CA LEU A 18 -25.81 46.96 -51.20
C LEU A 18 -25.26 45.87 -52.11
N LEU A 19 -24.48 44.94 -51.55
CA LEU A 19 -24.30 43.61 -52.12
C LEU A 19 -24.28 42.57 -50.99
N SER A 20 -25.31 41.73 -51.01
CA SER A 20 -25.41 40.44 -50.33
C SER A 20 -24.18 39.59 -50.55
N VAL A 21 -23.68 38.88 -49.53
CA VAL A 21 -23.45 37.42 -49.54
C VAL A 21 -23.38 36.93 -48.08
N ASN A 22 -24.34 36.10 -47.68
CA ASN A 22 -24.22 35.15 -46.58
C ASN A 22 -23.14 34.13 -46.95
N ASP A 23 -22.11 33.94 -46.13
CA ASP A 23 -21.41 32.64 -46.01
C ASP A 23 -20.48 32.67 -44.79
N MET A 24 -21.02 32.34 -43.61
CA MET A 24 -20.22 31.81 -42.52
C MET A 24 -20.19 30.28 -42.69
N PRO A 25 -19.02 29.63 -42.73
CA PRO A 25 -18.97 28.18 -42.83
C PRO A 25 -19.46 27.58 -41.50
N GLN A 26 -20.59 26.88 -41.57
CA GLN A 26 -21.05 25.97 -40.52
C GLN A 26 -20.03 24.83 -40.39
N VAL A 27 -19.35 24.76 -39.24
CA VAL A 27 -18.65 23.54 -38.84
C VAL A 27 -19.71 22.55 -38.41
N SER A 28 -19.86 21.50 -39.21
CA SER A 28 -20.76 20.37 -38.96
C SER A 28 -20.34 19.61 -37.69
N GLU A 29 -21.24 19.51 -36.72
CA GLU A 29 -21.17 18.53 -35.63
C GLU A 29 -21.31 17.13 -36.22
N GLU A 30 -20.16 16.51 -36.50
CA GLU A 30 -20.10 15.09 -36.84
C GLU A 30 -20.11 14.28 -35.54
N ASN A 31 -21.12 13.43 -35.42
CA ASN A 31 -21.38 12.52 -34.30
C ASN A 31 -20.14 11.72 -33.88
N ALA A 32 -19.45 12.17 -32.84
CA ALA A 32 -18.59 11.32 -32.05
C ALA A 32 -19.49 10.38 -31.23
N ALA A 33 -19.83 9.22 -31.82
CA ALA A 33 -20.40 8.11 -31.09
C ALA A 33 -19.39 7.66 -30.02
N VAL A 34 -19.57 8.17 -28.80
CA VAL A 34 -18.90 7.67 -27.61
C VAL A 34 -19.37 6.24 -27.42
N THR A 35 -18.53 5.30 -27.83
CA THR A 35 -18.66 3.89 -27.45
C THR A 35 -18.52 3.81 -25.94
N ALA A 36 -19.66 3.89 -25.24
CA ALA A 36 -19.76 3.52 -23.84
C ALA A 36 -19.25 2.08 -23.72
N GLN A 37 -18.08 1.92 -23.10
CA GLN A 37 -17.61 0.59 -22.73
C GLN A 37 -18.67 -0.03 -21.80
N PRO A 38 -19.03 -1.31 -21.99
CA PRO A 38 -19.95 -1.97 -21.09
C PRO A 38 -19.34 -1.96 -19.69
N THR A 39 -19.96 -1.20 -18.78
CA THR A 39 -19.62 -1.20 -17.36
C THR A 39 -19.96 -2.57 -16.80
N THR A 40 -18.97 -3.44 -16.70
CA THR A 40 -19.03 -4.62 -15.84
C THR A 40 -19.52 -4.16 -14.46
N PRO A 41 -20.52 -4.80 -13.84
CA PRO A 41 -20.97 -4.41 -12.51
C PRO A 41 -19.77 -4.41 -11.56
N GLU A 42 -19.38 -3.26 -11.04
CA GLU A 42 -18.31 -3.17 -10.06
C GLU A 42 -18.75 -3.95 -8.81
N THR A 43 -18.05 -5.04 -8.49
CA THR A 43 -18.25 -5.76 -7.24
C THR A 43 -18.08 -4.75 -6.09
N PRO A 44 -19.11 -4.52 -5.25
CA PRO A 44 -19.03 -3.51 -4.22
C PRO A 44 -17.89 -3.82 -3.26
N LEU A 45 -17.15 -2.79 -2.86
CA LEU A 45 -16.06 -2.94 -1.89
C LEU A 45 -16.62 -3.49 -0.57
N TRP A 46 -15.88 -4.44 0.00
CA TRP A 46 -16.24 -4.98 1.31
C TRP A 46 -16.09 -3.94 2.40
N LYS A 47 -17.05 -3.95 3.32
CA LYS A 47 -17.06 -3.13 4.52
C LYS A 47 -17.03 -4.04 5.73
N THR A 48 -16.19 -3.71 6.70
CA THR A 48 -16.14 -4.44 7.97
C THR A 48 -17.41 -4.16 8.78
N PRO A 49 -17.75 -5.03 9.75
CA PRO A 49 -18.82 -4.74 10.69
C PRO A 49 -18.62 -3.39 11.40
N ASP A 50 -19.71 -2.73 11.76
CA ASP A 50 -19.67 -1.49 12.54
C ASP A 50 -19.17 -1.80 13.95
N VAL A 51 -18.25 -0.98 14.48
CA VAL A 51 -17.73 -1.11 15.84
C VAL A 51 -18.84 -1.10 16.91
N ALA A 52 -19.97 -0.46 16.63
CA ALA A 52 -21.16 -0.48 17.49
C ALA A 52 -21.80 -1.88 17.60
N THR A 53 -21.52 -2.79 16.67
CA THR A 53 -22.01 -4.17 16.69
C THR A 53 -21.02 -5.14 17.34
N ILE A 54 -19.95 -4.66 17.99
CA ILE A 54 -19.10 -5.52 18.82
C ILE A 54 -19.98 -6.07 19.95
N PRO A 55 -20.00 -7.41 20.18
CA PRO A 55 -20.85 -8.01 21.21
C PRO A 55 -20.50 -7.47 22.60
N SER A 56 -21.44 -7.55 23.54
CA SER A 56 -21.16 -7.27 24.95
C SER A 56 -20.51 -8.48 25.64
N GLY A 57 -19.90 -8.26 26.81
CA GLY A 57 -19.28 -9.32 27.60
C GLY A 57 -17.83 -9.64 27.19
N GLU A 58 -17.31 -10.76 27.67
CA GLU A 58 -15.88 -11.10 27.58
C GLU A 58 -15.36 -11.16 26.13
N GLU A 59 -16.14 -11.70 25.19
CA GLU A 59 -15.75 -11.77 23.77
C GLU A 59 -15.62 -10.37 23.17
N GLY A 60 -16.55 -9.48 23.50
CA GLY A 60 -16.54 -8.08 23.09
C GLY A 60 -15.32 -7.33 23.58
N GLU A 61 -15.01 -7.46 24.87
CA GLU A 61 -13.83 -6.84 25.48
C GLU A 61 -12.53 -7.37 24.86
N LEU A 62 -12.50 -8.65 24.49
CA LEU A 62 -11.35 -9.25 23.82
C LEU A 62 -11.16 -8.68 22.39
N VAL A 63 -12.25 -8.45 21.66
CA VAL A 63 -12.23 -7.77 20.35
C VAL A 63 -11.77 -6.31 20.47
N LYS A 64 -12.28 -5.57 21.45
CA LYS A 64 -11.87 -4.17 21.71
C LYS A 64 -10.39 -4.09 22.05
N TYR A 65 -9.92 -4.93 22.96
CA TYR A 65 -8.49 -4.99 23.30
C TYR A 65 -7.63 -5.40 22.10
N GLY A 66 -8.10 -6.33 21.27
CA GLY A 66 -7.42 -6.69 20.02
C GLY A 66 -7.27 -5.52 19.05
N LYS A 67 -8.33 -4.71 18.90
CA LYS A 67 -8.29 -3.48 18.11
C LYS A 67 -7.26 -2.49 18.67
N GLU A 68 -7.26 -2.28 19.98
CA GLU A 68 -6.28 -1.41 20.65
C GLU A 68 -4.84 -1.89 20.43
N LEU A 69 -4.59 -3.20 20.54
CA LEU A 69 -3.27 -3.77 20.26
C LEU A 69 -2.81 -3.54 18.81
N ILE A 70 -3.73 -3.50 17.84
CA ILE A 70 -3.40 -3.17 16.45
C ILE A 70 -3.13 -1.67 16.28
N GLN A 71 -3.95 -0.80 16.90
CA GLN A 71 -3.84 0.65 16.76
C GLN A 71 -2.64 1.23 17.52
N PHE A 72 -2.41 0.72 18.73
CA PHE A 72 -1.47 1.26 19.70
C PHE A 72 -0.48 0.18 20.15
N THR A 73 -0.04 -0.69 19.24
CA THR A 73 0.91 -1.78 19.54
C THR A 73 2.11 -1.31 20.34
N SER A 74 2.68 -0.14 20.03
CA SER A 74 3.83 0.40 20.75
C SER A 74 3.52 0.77 22.21
N ALA A 75 2.31 1.24 22.49
CA ALA A 75 1.90 1.61 23.85
C ALA A 75 1.81 0.38 24.78
N TYR A 76 1.52 -0.80 24.22
CA TYR A 76 1.40 -2.05 24.98
C TYR A 76 2.66 -2.92 24.90
N LEU A 77 3.25 -3.03 23.70
CA LEU A 77 4.25 -4.02 23.32
C LEU A 77 5.55 -3.40 22.78
N GLY A 78 5.64 -2.07 22.74
CA GLY A 78 6.80 -1.31 22.28
C GLY A 78 7.91 -1.20 23.33
N PRO A 79 8.98 -0.44 23.05
CA PRO A 79 10.12 -0.28 23.98
C PRO A 79 9.74 0.33 25.34
N LYS A 80 8.60 1.03 25.40
CA LYS A 80 8.00 1.59 26.63
C LYS A 80 6.59 1.02 26.87
N GLY A 81 6.33 -0.19 26.37
CA GLY A 81 5.04 -0.83 26.41
C GLY A 81 4.60 -1.16 27.84
N THR A 82 3.31 -1.01 28.14
CA THR A 82 2.75 -1.29 29.48
C THR A 82 2.64 -2.78 29.80
N VAL A 83 2.73 -3.67 28.79
CA VAL A 83 2.56 -5.12 28.94
C VAL A 83 3.88 -5.85 28.71
N MET A 84 4.56 -5.55 27.59
CA MET A 84 5.81 -6.21 27.18
C MET A 84 6.69 -5.24 26.38
N HIS A 85 8.00 -5.53 26.31
CA HIS A 85 8.98 -4.74 25.55
C HIS A 85 9.58 -5.54 24.40
N ILE A 86 8.76 -5.88 23.40
CA ILE A 86 9.10 -6.89 22.39
C ILE A 86 9.14 -6.37 20.95
N SER A 87 8.90 -5.08 20.71
CA SER A 87 8.81 -4.50 19.35
C SER A 87 9.58 -3.17 19.21
N ASN A 88 9.72 -2.70 17.96
CA ASN A 88 10.53 -1.53 17.57
C ASN A 88 9.86 -0.15 17.71
N GLY A 89 8.69 -0.08 18.37
CA GLY A 89 7.99 1.18 18.63
C GLY A 89 7.01 1.63 17.55
N MET A 90 6.90 0.86 16.45
CA MET A 90 5.82 1.01 15.48
C MET A 90 4.53 0.32 15.96
N ASN A 91 3.41 0.75 15.39
CA ASN A 91 2.10 0.13 15.54
C ASN A 91 1.78 -0.76 14.33
N CYS A 92 1.02 -1.84 14.50
CA CYS A 92 0.50 -2.63 13.38
C CYS A 92 -0.24 -1.73 12.38
N GLN A 93 -1.00 -0.74 12.88
CA GLN A 93 -1.73 0.20 12.04
C GLN A 93 -0.85 1.08 11.14
N ASN A 94 0.45 1.23 11.43
CA ASN A 94 1.35 1.97 10.55
C ASN A 94 1.50 1.31 9.17
N CYS A 95 1.16 0.02 9.04
CA CYS A 95 1.08 -0.69 7.76
C CYS A 95 -0.33 -1.21 7.46
N HIS A 96 -1.13 -1.48 8.48
CA HIS A 96 -2.51 -2.00 8.38
C HIS A 96 -3.48 -0.85 8.67
N LEU A 97 -3.70 0.02 7.69
CA LEU A 97 -4.35 1.31 7.91
C LEU A 97 -5.77 1.18 8.46
N ASP A 98 -6.17 2.17 9.26
CA ASP A 98 -7.45 2.21 9.98
C ASP A 98 -7.70 0.93 10.77
N ALA A 99 -6.69 0.50 11.54
CA ALA A 99 -6.69 -0.76 12.28
C ALA A 99 -6.98 -1.99 11.41
N GLY A 100 -6.52 -1.96 10.16
CA GLY A 100 -6.70 -3.04 9.18
C GLY A 100 -8.08 -3.05 8.52
N THR A 101 -8.76 -1.90 8.45
CA THR A 101 -10.09 -1.77 7.82
C THR A 101 -10.08 -1.02 6.48
N LYS A 102 -8.98 -0.38 6.09
CA LYS A 102 -8.89 0.36 4.82
C LYS A 102 -8.75 -0.58 3.60
N PRO A 103 -9.61 -0.49 2.57
CA PRO A 103 -9.42 -1.21 1.30
C PRO A 103 -8.04 -0.96 0.70
N TRP A 104 -7.35 -2.02 0.29
CA TRP A 104 -5.95 -2.04 -0.17
C TRP A 104 -4.90 -1.41 0.78
N GLY A 105 -5.29 -0.98 1.98
CA GLY A 105 -4.43 -0.52 3.06
C GLY A 105 -3.85 -1.65 3.90
N ASN A 106 -3.56 -2.79 3.25
CA ASN A 106 -3.13 -4.04 3.88
C ASN A 106 -4.13 -4.55 4.93
N ASN A 107 -5.44 -4.45 4.67
CA ASN A 107 -6.48 -4.84 5.61
C ASN A 107 -6.48 -6.33 6.01
N TYR A 108 -7.33 -6.65 6.99
CA TYR A 108 -7.52 -8.00 7.50
C TYR A 108 -8.72 -8.76 6.92
N PHE A 109 -9.42 -8.21 5.93
CA PHE A 109 -10.73 -8.70 5.46
C PHE A 109 -10.75 -10.20 5.16
N ALA A 110 -9.75 -10.68 4.40
CA ALA A 110 -9.66 -12.07 3.97
C ALA A 110 -8.94 -12.99 4.96
N VAL A 111 -8.46 -12.49 6.11
CA VAL A 111 -7.57 -13.28 6.96
C VAL A 111 -8.32 -14.44 7.61
N TYR A 112 -9.48 -14.18 8.23
CA TYR A 112 -10.24 -15.23 8.89
C TYR A 112 -10.81 -16.26 7.90
N SER A 113 -11.29 -15.79 6.74
CA SER A 113 -11.85 -16.69 5.71
C SER A 113 -10.81 -17.60 5.05
N THR A 114 -9.55 -17.17 4.97
CA THR A 114 -8.51 -17.89 4.22
C THR A 114 -7.50 -18.65 5.08
N TYR A 115 -7.57 -18.57 6.41
CA TYR A 115 -6.67 -19.30 7.30
C TYR A 115 -7.38 -20.48 8.01
N PRO A 116 -6.68 -21.58 8.32
CA PRO A 116 -5.25 -21.82 8.08
C PRO A 116 -4.90 -22.01 6.59
N LYS A 117 -3.67 -21.67 6.18
CA LYS A 117 -3.24 -21.81 4.78
C LYS A 117 -1.78 -22.16 4.59
N PHE A 118 -1.51 -22.86 3.49
CA PHE A 118 -0.15 -23.12 3.06
C PHE A 118 0.59 -21.83 2.69
N ARG A 119 1.85 -21.73 3.11
CA ARG A 119 2.70 -20.56 2.88
C ARG A 119 4.06 -21.01 2.39
N GLU A 120 4.37 -20.63 1.15
CA GLU A 120 5.66 -20.93 0.48
C GLU A 120 6.88 -20.53 1.33
N ARG A 121 6.77 -19.45 2.11
CA ARG A 121 7.86 -18.98 2.97
C ARG A 121 8.25 -20.01 4.03
N SER A 122 7.29 -20.59 4.72
CA SER A 122 7.54 -21.61 5.76
C SER A 122 7.51 -23.03 5.21
N GLY A 123 6.97 -23.23 4.00
CA GLY A 123 6.72 -24.56 3.45
C GLY A 123 5.69 -25.36 4.24
N ALA A 124 4.83 -24.69 5.02
CA ALA A 124 3.87 -25.32 5.92
C ALA A 124 2.51 -24.62 5.89
N ILE A 125 1.52 -25.28 6.48
CA ILE A 125 0.21 -24.68 6.79
C ILE A 125 0.38 -23.78 8.01
N GLU A 126 0.11 -22.49 7.86
CA GLU A 126 0.18 -21.50 8.93
C GLU A 126 -1.21 -21.16 9.48
N THR A 127 -1.27 -20.96 10.79
CA THR A 127 -2.43 -20.42 11.52
C THR A 127 -2.38 -18.88 11.59
N ILE A 128 -3.47 -18.25 12.02
CA ILE A 128 -3.49 -16.79 12.25
C ILE A 128 -2.46 -16.38 13.32
N PRO A 129 -2.34 -17.05 14.48
CA PRO A 129 -1.29 -16.74 15.46
C PRO A 129 0.13 -16.79 14.90
N LYS A 130 0.46 -17.81 14.10
CA LYS A 130 1.76 -17.90 13.42
C LYS A 130 1.98 -16.70 12.50
N ARG A 131 0.96 -16.31 11.73
CA ARG A 131 1.05 -15.15 10.83
C ARG A 131 1.24 -13.83 11.58
N VAL A 132 0.61 -13.67 12.74
CA VAL A 132 0.79 -12.51 13.63
C VAL A 132 2.21 -12.48 14.17
N ASN A 133 2.74 -13.60 14.66
CA ASN A 133 4.13 -13.68 15.13
C ASN A 133 5.15 -13.40 14.03
N ASP A 134 4.89 -13.82 12.78
CA ASP A 134 5.73 -13.41 11.65
C ASP A 134 5.73 -11.90 11.42
N CYS A 135 4.64 -11.18 11.74
CA CYS A 135 4.64 -9.72 11.71
C CYS A 135 5.50 -9.13 12.84
N PHE A 136 5.39 -9.65 14.07
CA PHE A 136 6.23 -9.19 15.18
C PHE A 136 7.72 -9.33 14.84
N GLU A 137 8.13 -10.51 14.40
CA GLU A 137 9.54 -10.80 14.13
C GLU A 137 10.12 -10.10 12.88
N ARG A 138 9.27 -9.53 12.02
CA ARG A 138 9.69 -9.00 10.72
C ARG A 138 9.34 -7.53 10.55
N SER A 139 8.05 -7.22 10.60
CA SER A 139 7.56 -5.86 10.46
C SER A 139 7.89 -5.01 11.69
N LEU A 140 7.79 -5.59 12.88
CA LEU A 140 8.08 -4.88 14.14
C LEU A 140 9.48 -5.19 14.70
N ASN A 141 10.30 -5.91 13.93
CA ASN A 141 11.68 -6.30 14.28
C ASN A 141 11.82 -6.79 15.74
N GLY A 142 10.86 -7.59 16.17
CA GLY A 142 10.66 -7.96 17.56
C GLY A 142 10.75 -9.46 17.81
N THR A 143 10.19 -9.90 18.92
CA THR A 143 10.04 -11.32 19.28
C THR A 143 8.59 -11.77 19.22
N ALA A 144 8.38 -13.08 19.02
CA ALA A 144 7.06 -13.67 18.97
C ALA A 144 6.31 -13.55 20.31
N LEU A 145 5.00 -13.37 20.24
CA LEU A 145 4.09 -13.53 21.37
C LEU A 145 3.83 -15.02 21.65
N ASP A 146 3.53 -15.34 22.91
CA ASP A 146 2.90 -16.62 23.26
C ASP A 146 1.57 -16.76 22.49
N THR A 147 1.44 -17.86 21.73
CA THR A 147 0.28 -18.11 20.90
C THR A 147 -1.01 -18.37 21.69
N THR A 148 -0.88 -18.71 22.98
CA THR A 148 -1.98 -18.96 23.91
C THR A 148 -2.30 -17.76 24.82
N GLY A 149 -1.41 -16.77 24.86
CA GLY A 149 -1.50 -15.59 25.70
C GLY A 149 -2.69 -14.67 25.36
N LYS A 150 -3.05 -13.82 26.32
CA LYS A 150 -4.21 -12.90 26.21
C LYS A 150 -4.09 -11.97 25.01
N GLU A 151 -2.92 -11.41 24.76
CA GLU A 151 -2.64 -10.45 23.69
C GLU A 151 -2.84 -11.09 22.30
N MET A 152 -2.34 -12.31 22.12
CA MET A 152 -2.54 -13.05 20.87
C MET A 152 -4.02 -13.38 20.66
N ARG A 153 -4.69 -13.89 21.70
CA ARG A 153 -6.13 -14.19 21.63
C ARG A 153 -6.96 -12.95 21.29
N ALA A 154 -6.60 -11.80 21.84
CA ALA A 154 -7.22 -10.51 21.55
C ALA A 154 -7.05 -10.09 20.08
N ILE A 155 -5.81 -10.11 19.58
CA ILE A 155 -5.52 -9.80 18.18
C ILE A 155 -6.30 -10.73 17.23
N VAL A 156 -6.33 -12.03 17.52
CA VAL A 156 -7.06 -13.02 16.71
C VAL A 156 -8.57 -12.79 16.77
N ALA A 157 -9.12 -12.48 17.95
CA ALA A 157 -10.54 -12.16 18.11
C ALA A 157 -10.94 -10.95 17.25
N TYR A 158 -10.14 -9.89 17.26
CA TYR A 158 -10.38 -8.72 16.44
C TYR A 158 -10.29 -9.02 14.93
N ILE A 159 -9.26 -9.74 14.49
CA ILE A 159 -9.12 -10.15 13.07
C ILE A 159 -10.29 -11.02 12.62
N LYS A 160 -10.76 -11.94 13.48
CA LYS A 160 -11.94 -12.76 13.22
C LYS A 160 -13.18 -11.88 13.07
N TRP A 161 -13.40 -10.94 14.00
CA TRP A 161 -14.54 -10.04 13.98
C TRP A 161 -14.60 -9.21 12.69
N LEU A 162 -13.47 -8.67 12.21
CA LEU A 162 -13.41 -7.92 10.95
C LEU A 162 -13.84 -8.73 9.71
N GLY A 163 -13.64 -10.06 9.75
CA GLY A 163 -14.00 -10.99 8.68
C GLY A 163 -15.40 -11.58 8.80
N THR A 164 -16.22 -11.13 9.76
CA THR A 164 -17.60 -11.60 9.93
C THR A 164 -18.40 -11.39 8.66
N GLY A 165 -19.05 -12.43 8.15
CA GLY A 165 -19.85 -12.38 6.93
C GLY A 165 -19.07 -12.63 5.63
N VAL A 166 -17.73 -12.77 5.70
CA VAL A 166 -16.93 -13.22 4.55
C VAL A 166 -17.01 -14.74 4.45
N THR A 167 -17.43 -15.27 3.30
CA THR A 167 -17.51 -16.71 3.04
C THR A 167 -16.15 -17.38 3.21
N HIS A 168 -16.12 -18.58 3.78
CA HIS A 168 -14.90 -19.37 3.90
C HIS A 168 -14.24 -19.60 2.54
N GLY A 169 -12.91 -19.42 2.46
CA GLY A 169 -12.14 -19.54 1.22
C GLY A 169 -12.16 -18.31 0.32
N GLU A 170 -13.09 -17.36 0.52
CA GLU A 170 -13.20 -16.17 -0.33
C GLU A 170 -12.28 -15.03 0.11
N LYS A 171 -11.91 -14.22 -0.88
CA LYS A 171 -11.21 -12.95 -0.68
C LYS A 171 -12.13 -11.82 -1.16
N PRO A 172 -12.71 -11.04 -0.24
CA PRO A 172 -13.63 -9.98 -0.63
C PRO A 172 -12.90 -8.85 -1.39
N ALA A 173 -13.65 -8.09 -2.19
CA ALA A 173 -13.13 -6.93 -2.93
C ALA A 173 -12.45 -5.92 -1.99
N GLY A 174 -11.35 -5.33 -2.44
CA GLY A 174 -10.52 -4.42 -1.63
C GLY A 174 -9.54 -5.12 -0.69
N SER A 175 -9.46 -6.46 -0.66
CA SER A 175 -8.55 -7.19 0.24
C SER A 175 -7.07 -6.96 -0.05
N GLY A 176 -6.25 -6.86 1.00
CA GLY A 176 -4.79 -6.89 0.88
C GLY A 176 -4.17 -5.58 0.41
N ILE A 177 -3.34 -5.62 -0.62
CA ILE A 177 -2.62 -4.45 -1.16
C ILE A 177 -2.81 -4.46 -2.67
N TRP A 178 -2.94 -3.27 -3.27
CA TRP A 178 -3.12 -3.09 -4.70
C TRP A 178 -2.00 -3.77 -5.49
N GLU A 179 -2.34 -4.40 -6.61
CA GLU A 179 -1.37 -5.03 -7.50
C GLU A 179 -1.10 -4.09 -8.67
N LEU A 180 0.13 -3.59 -8.75
CA LEU A 180 0.56 -2.73 -9.85
C LEU A 180 0.98 -3.57 -11.06
N PRO A 181 0.72 -3.08 -12.29
CA PRO A 181 1.40 -3.56 -13.48
C PRO A 181 2.92 -3.53 -13.31
N PHE A 182 3.62 -4.48 -13.93
CA PHE A 182 5.08 -4.45 -13.95
C PHE A 182 5.59 -3.40 -14.91
N LEU A 183 6.69 -2.75 -14.53
CA LEU A 183 7.43 -1.87 -15.42
C LEU A 183 8.17 -2.69 -16.49
N ASP A 184 8.26 -2.10 -17.69
CA ASP A 184 9.11 -2.60 -18.79
C ASP A 184 10.61 -2.31 -18.56
N ARG A 185 10.93 -1.62 -17.45
CA ARG A 185 12.28 -1.28 -16.99
C ARG A 185 12.47 -1.69 -15.54
N ALA A 186 13.72 -1.65 -15.07
CA ALA A 186 13.98 -1.69 -13.64
C ALA A 186 13.42 -0.41 -12.96
N ALA A 187 12.91 -0.56 -11.74
CA ALA A 187 12.62 0.56 -10.86
C ALA A 187 13.93 1.28 -10.49
N ASN A 188 13.88 2.62 -10.44
CA ASN A 188 15.04 3.48 -10.33
C ASN A 188 15.07 4.20 -8.97
N PRO A 189 15.95 3.79 -8.03
CA PRO A 189 16.10 4.45 -6.74
C PRO A 189 16.49 5.94 -6.83
N LYS A 190 17.14 6.39 -7.90
CA LYS A 190 17.51 7.81 -8.06
C LYS A 190 16.29 8.67 -8.35
N ASN A 191 15.38 8.21 -9.22
CA ASN A 191 14.09 8.86 -9.44
C ASN A 191 13.25 8.83 -8.16
N GLY A 192 13.25 7.68 -7.47
CA GLY A 192 12.57 7.49 -6.20
C GLY A 192 13.00 8.46 -5.12
N ALA A 193 14.28 8.85 -5.09
CA ALA A 193 14.78 9.85 -4.15
C ALA A 193 14.14 11.22 -4.35
N LEU A 194 13.95 11.65 -5.61
CA LEU A 194 13.30 12.91 -5.95
C LEU A 194 11.82 12.90 -5.54
N ILE A 195 11.12 11.79 -5.82
CA ILE A 195 9.72 11.61 -5.42
C ILE A 195 9.60 11.62 -3.88
N TYR A 196 10.54 10.97 -3.19
CA TYR A 196 10.57 10.94 -1.74
C TYR A 196 10.72 12.34 -1.14
N GLU A 197 11.67 13.13 -1.64
CA GLU A 197 11.90 14.51 -1.21
C GLU A 197 10.65 15.37 -1.38
N GLN A 198 9.98 15.25 -2.54
CA GLN A 198 8.81 16.05 -2.89
C GLN A 198 7.54 15.65 -2.14
N LYS A 199 7.32 14.33 -1.93
CA LYS A 199 6.01 13.79 -1.54
C LYS A 199 5.99 13.05 -0.20
N CYS A 200 7.14 12.70 0.37
CA CYS A 200 7.22 11.83 1.55
C CYS A 200 8.03 12.43 2.72
N GLN A 201 9.06 13.20 2.41
CA GLN A 201 10.06 13.68 3.38
C GLN A 201 9.47 14.56 4.49
N SER A 202 8.45 15.37 4.20
CA SER A 202 7.82 16.24 5.20
C SER A 202 7.27 15.47 6.41
N CYS A 203 6.82 14.23 6.19
CA CYS A 203 6.28 13.36 7.23
C CYS A 203 7.33 12.36 7.73
N HIS A 204 8.03 11.69 6.82
CA HIS A 204 8.94 10.58 7.16
C HIS A 204 10.39 11.01 7.44
N GLN A 205 10.70 12.30 7.33
CA GLN A 205 12.01 12.93 7.53
C GLN A 205 13.04 12.59 6.45
N ALA A 206 14.04 13.46 6.25
CA ALA A 206 15.06 13.26 5.20
C ALA A 206 15.89 11.98 5.41
N ASP A 207 16.08 11.60 6.68
CA ASP A 207 16.76 10.38 7.09
C ASP A 207 15.81 9.17 7.25
N GLY A 208 14.53 9.31 6.91
CA GLY A 208 13.53 8.25 6.99
C GLY A 208 13.21 7.75 8.40
N ALA A 209 13.66 8.46 9.43
CA ALA A 209 13.49 8.06 10.83
C ALA A 209 12.04 8.22 11.34
N GLY A 210 11.18 8.90 10.57
CA GLY A 210 9.82 9.22 11.00
C GLY A 210 9.79 10.23 12.15
N ILE A 211 8.63 10.38 12.77
CA ILE A 211 8.41 11.32 13.89
C ILE A 211 7.72 10.60 15.03
N LEU A 212 8.36 10.58 16.20
CA LEU A 212 7.74 10.12 17.45
C LEU A 212 6.67 11.12 17.93
N ASN A 213 5.65 10.63 18.64
CA ASN A 213 4.76 11.49 19.42
C ASN A 213 5.52 12.23 20.54
N ALA A 214 4.87 13.21 21.16
CA ALA A 214 5.48 14.06 22.19
C ALA A 214 6.02 13.24 23.39
N GLU A 215 5.31 12.19 23.78
CA GLU A 215 5.66 11.30 24.88
C GLU A 215 6.79 10.32 24.53
N LYS A 216 7.18 10.26 23.25
CA LYS A 216 8.17 9.32 22.70
C LYS A 216 7.81 7.87 23.05
N THR A 217 6.54 7.52 22.92
CA THR A 217 5.97 6.19 23.18
C THR A 217 5.48 5.50 21.90
N ALA A 218 5.24 6.24 20.82
CA ALA A 218 4.84 5.71 19.52
C ALA A 218 5.25 6.65 18.39
N TYR A 219 5.25 6.16 17.15
CA TYR A 219 5.44 6.99 15.97
C TYR A 219 4.12 7.60 15.47
N THR A 220 4.11 8.92 15.29
CA THR A 220 3.09 9.65 14.53
C THR A 220 3.25 9.36 13.04
N PHE A 221 4.49 9.47 12.55
CA PHE A 221 4.88 8.98 11.23
C PHE A 221 5.95 7.91 11.39
N PRO A 222 5.72 6.68 10.89
CA PRO A 222 6.64 5.57 11.15
C PRO A 222 7.98 5.75 10.43
N PRO A 223 9.07 5.18 10.97
CA PRO A 223 10.34 5.07 10.27
C PRO A 223 10.17 4.16 9.05
N LEU A 224 10.73 4.57 7.92
CA LEU A 224 10.72 3.78 6.69
C LEU A 224 11.98 2.94 6.52
N TRP A 225 13.08 3.36 7.15
CA TRP A 225 14.34 2.64 7.22
C TRP A 225 15.11 2.98 8.51
N GLY A 226 16.34 2.48 8.64
CA GLY A 226 17.12 2.61 9.87
C GLY A 226 16.70 1.62 10.97
N LYS A 227 17.36 1.71 12.12
CA LYS A 227 17.32 0.70 13.19
C LYS A 227 15.93 0.40 13.76
N ASN A 228 15.00 1.36 13.69
CA ASN A 228 13.66 1.26 14.27
C ASN A 228 12.59 0.86 13.24
N SER A 229 12.97 0.66 11.98
CA SER A 229 12.05 0.24 10.92
C SER A 229 11.85 -1.28 10.89
N TYR A 230 10.96 -1.75 10.01
CA TYR A 230 10.85 -3.15 9.63
C TYR A 230 12.17 -3.70 9.08
N ASN A 231 12.43 -4.99 9.33
CA ASN A 231 13.65 -5.67 8.88
C ASN A 231 13.55 -6.21 7.45
N ASN A 232 14.67 -6.69 6.92
CA ASN A 232 14.78 -7.24 5.56
C ASN A 232 13.90 -8.49 5.30
N GLY A 233 13.33 -9.11 6.33
CA GLY A 233 12.42 -10.25 6.23
C GLY A 233 10.94 -9.86 6.06
N ALA A 234 10.61 -8.57 6.21
CA ALA A 234 9.24 -8.06 6.17
C ALA A 234 8.61 -8.16 4.77
N GLY A 235 7.28 -8.30 4.75
CA GLY A 235 6.52 -8.40 3.49
C GLY A 235 6.66 -7.16 2.60
N LEU A 236 6.76 -5.98 3.22
CA LEU A 236 6.95 -4.68 2.56
C LEU A 236 8.41 -4.42 2.12
N PHE A 237 9.36 -5.27 2.49
CA PHE A 237 10.70 -5.19 1.89
C PHE A 237 10.72 -5.73 0.44
N ARG A 238 9.64 -6.38 0.00
CA ARG A 238 9.44 -6.78 -1.39
C ARG A 238 8.89 -5.63 -2.21
N LEU A 239 9.51 -5.38 -3.37
CA LEU A 239 9.29 -4.15 -4.11
C LEU A 239 7.85 -3.99 -4.61
N SER A 240 7.25 -5.05 -5.16
CA SER A 240 5.86 -4.98 -5.67
C SER A 240 4.85 -4.67 -4.56
N ARG A 241 5.09 -5.21 -3.36
CA ARG A 241 4.19 -5.00 -2.21
C ARG A 241 4.30 -3.59 -1.68
N PHE A 242 5.51 -3.02 -1.63
CA PHE A 242 5.69 -1.65 -1.20
C PHE A 242 5.12 -0.67 -2.23
N ALA A 243 5.43 -0.85 -3.52
CA ALA A 243 4.92 0.00 -4.59
C ALA A 243 3.39 0.01 -4.63
N GLY A 244 2.75 -1.16 -4.59
CA GLY A 244 1.29 -1.26 -4.52
C GLY A 244 0.68 -0.66 -3.26
N TYR A 245 1.38 -0.74 -2.12
CA TYR A 245 0.93 -0.10 -0.88
C TYR A 245 0.97 1.42 -1.02
N VAL A 246 2.08 1.96 -1.50
CA VAL A 246 2.28 3.41 -1.64
C VAL A 246 1.30 3.98 -2.67
N LYS A 247 1.09 3.33 -3.82
CA LYS A 247 0.19 3.80 -4.87
C LYS A 247 -1.19 4.24 -4.36
N THR A 248 -1.78 3.46 -3.46
CA THR A 248 -3.17 3.66 -3.01
C THR A 248 -3.28 4.19 -1.58
N ASN A 249 -2.16 4.40 -0.88
CA ASN A 249 -2.20 4.81 0.52
C ASN A 249 -1.25 5.96 0.87
N MET A 250 -0.34 6.33 -0.04
CA MET A 250 0.62 7.40 0.18
C MET A 250 0.70 8.33 -1.04
N PRO A 251 0.93 9.65 -0.82
CA PRO A 251 0.95 10.36 0.46
C PRO A 251 -0.40 10.36 1.19
N LEU A 252 -0.45 10.94 2.40
CA LEU A 252 -1.69 11.02 3.18
C LEU A 252 -2.80 11.67 2.34
N GLY A 253 -3.98 11.03 2.32
CA GLY A 253 -5.09 11.42 1.45
C GLY A 253 -5.18 10.62 0.14
N ALA A 254 -4.16 9.83 -0.22
CA ALA A 254 -4.26 8.91 -1.34
C ALA A 254 -5.21 7.73 -1.05
N SER A 255 -5.90 7.31 -2.10
CA SER A 255 -6.78 6.14 -2.15
C SER A 255 -6.64 5.44 -3.51
N HIS A 256 -7.32 4.31 -3.69
CA HIS A 256 -7.31 3.60 -4.97
C HIS A 256 -7.97 4.38 -6.13
N ASP A 257 -8.97 5.19 -5.80
CA ASP A 257 -9.78 6.02 -6.68
C ASP A 257 -9.21 7.44 -6.85
N ALA A 258 -8.35 7.87 -5.92
CA ALA A 258 -7.60 9.12 -6.00
C ALA A 258 -6.11 8.89 -5.70
N PRO A 259 -5.39 8.13 -6.55
CA PRO A 259 -3.96 7.93 -6.37
C PRO A 259 -3.20 9.23 -6.64
N GLN A 260 -2.20 9.52 -5.81
CA GLN A 260 -1.37 10.74 -5.94
C GLN A 260 0.00 10.47 -6.58
N LEU A 261 0.27 9.21 -6.90
CA LEU A 261 1.48 8.76 -7.59
C LEU A 261 1.10 8.07 -8.89
N THR A 262 1.91 8.23 -9.94
CA THR A 262 1.85 7.32 -11.09
C THR A 262 2.35 5.93 -10.68
N ASP A 263 2.15 4.94 -11.55
CA ASP A 263 2.63 3.58 -11.28
C ASP A 263 4.17 3.55 -11.24
N GLU A 264 4.81 4.25 -12.17
CA GLU A 264 6.26 4.43 -12.23
C GLU A 264 6.81 5.12 -10.98
N GLU A 265 6.14 6.20 -10.53
CA GLU A 265 6.54 6.90 -9.31
C GLU A 265 6.45 5.98 -8.08
N ALA A 266 5.38 5.19 -7.97
CA ALA A 266 5.19 4.24 -6.88
C ALA A 266 6.28 3.15 -6.86
N TRP A 267 6.65 2.62 -8.02
CA TRP A 267 7.77 1.68 -8.16
C TRP A 267 9.12 2.30 -7.81
N ASP A 268 9.41 3.50 -8.32
CA ASP A 268 10.69 4.17 -8.13
C ASP A 268 10.88 4.61 -6.65
N VAL A 269 9.85 5.18 -6.00
CA VAL A 269 9.93 5.54 -4.58
C VAL A 269 10.05 4.30 -3.67
N ALA A 270 9.37 3.20 -4.03
CA ALA A 270 9.54 1.93 -3.33
C ALA A 270 10.98 1.42 -3.44
N ALA A 271 11.60 1.58 -4.61
CA ALA A 271 12.98 1.16 -4.86
C ALA A 271 13.96 1.99 -4.02
N TYR A 272 13.72 3.30 -3.90
CA TYR A 272 14.50 4.17 -3.02
C TYR A 272 14.37 3.79 -1.54
N VAL A 273 13.14 3.62 -1.02
CA VAL A 273 12.93 3.27 0.40
C VAL A 273 13.54 1.91 0.75
N ASN A 274 13.37 0.90 -0.10
CA ASN A 274 13.92 -0.43 0.12
C ASN A 274 15.39 -0.58 -0.29
N SER A 275 16.04 0.47 -0.82
CA SER A 275 17.50 0.48 -0.99
C SER A 275 18.25 0.89 0.29
N LYS A 276 17.56 1.48 1.27
CA LYS A 276 18.16 1.98 2.51
C LYS A 276 18.43 0.88 3.54
N GLU A 277 19.41 1.13 4.40
CA GLU A 277 19.79 0.21 5.48
C GLU A 277 18.68 0.02 6.51
N ARG A 278 18.58 -1.19 7.04
CA ARG A 278 17.58 -1.60 8.03
C ARG A 278 18.05 -2.86 8.77
N PRO A 279 17.39 -3.25 9.87
CA PRO A 279 17.75 -4.46 10.59
C PRO A 279 17.70 -5.71 9.70
N GLN A 280 18.56 -6.67 10.00
CA GLN A 280 18.64 -7.96 9.31
C GLN A 280 17.92 -9.03 10.14
N LYS A 281 17.24 -9.95 9.46
CA LYS A 281 16.72 -11.20 10.02
C LYS A 281 17.42 -12.37 9.32
N ASP A 282 17.66 -13.44 10.05
CA ASP A 282 18.05 -14.71 9.46
C ASP A 282 16.89 -15.28 8.62
N LEU A 283 17.15 -15.44 7.32
CA LEU A 283 16.18 -15.96 6.33
C LEU A 283 16.55 -17.37 5.86
N SER A 284 17.53 -18.04 6.48
CA SER A 284 18.02 -19.36 6.07
C SER A 284 16.94 -20.44 6.05
N LYS A 285 15.90 -20.30 6.89
CA LYS A 285 14.75 -21.20 6.96
C LYS A 285 13.57 -20.76 6.07
N ASP A 286 13.66 -19.60 5.43
CA ASP A 286 12.63 -19.14 4.51
C ASP A 286 12.80 -19.83 3.14
N TRP A 287 11.67 -20.11 2.50
CA TRP A 287 11.60 -20.65 1.14
C TRP A 287 12.26 -22.03 0.99
N PRO A 288 11.85 -23.06 1.77
CA PRO A 288 12.39 -24.41 1.65
C PRO A 288 12.25 -24.96 0.22
N ASN A 289 11.20 -24.56 -0.50
CA ASN A 289 11.13 -24.67 -1.95
C ASN A 289 11.50 -23.34 -2.61
N ILE A 290 12.71 -23.26 -3.17
CA ILE A 290 13.24 -22.05 -3.83
C ILE A 290 12.35 -21.61 -5.01
N SER A 291 11.66 -22.54 -5.67
CA SER A 291 10.73 -22.21 -6.78
C SER A 291 9.47 -21.47 -6.32
N GLY A 292 9.13 -21.56 -5.01
CA GLY A 292 8.01 -20.86 -4.38
C GLY A 292 8.34 -19.43 -3.92
N LYS A 293 9.61 -19.04 -3.94
CA LYS A 293 10.08 -17.69 -3.61
C LYS A 293 9.42 -16.66 -4.55
N PRO A 294 8.92 -15.51 -4.09
CA PRO A 294 8.36 -14.47 -4.95
C PRO A 294 9.35 -13.95 -5.99
N ILE A 295 8.86 -13.48 -7.15
CA ILE A 295 9.70 -12.92 -8.21
C ILE A 295 10.44 -11.65 -7.77
N ASP A 296 9.95 -10.98 -6.73
CA ASP A 296 10.47 -9.71 -6.22
C ASP A 296 11.14 -9.86 -4.86
N HIS A 297 11.53 -11.09 -4.49
CA HIS A 297 12.32 -11.32 -3.29
C HIS A 297 13.80 -11.10 -3.60
N PRO A 298 14.48 -10.12 -2.96
CA PRO A 298 15.77 -9.64 -3.44
C PRO A 298 16.96 -10.53 -3.06
N PHE A 299 16.73 -11.64 -2.35
CA PHE A 299 17.79 -12.50 -1.82
C PHE A 299 17.76 -13.89 -2.46
N GLY A 300 18.91 -14.32 -2.97
CA GLY A 300 19.10 -15.65 -3.56
C GLY A 300 19.04 -16.78 -2.53
N PRO A 301 19.20 -18.03 -2.96
CA PRO A 301 19.30 -18.48 -4.36
C PRO A 301 17.96 -18.34 -5.10
N PHE A 302 18.00 -18.44 -6.44
CA PHE A 302 16.82 -18.34 -7.33
C PHE A 302 16.76 -19.54 -8.27
N ALA A 303 15.55 -19.97 -8.62
CA ALA A 303 15.34 -21.13 -9.49
C ALA A 303 15.41 -20.78 -10.99
N ASP A 304 15.32 -19.50 -11.34
CA ASP A 304 15.06 -19.00 -12.70
C ASP A 304 16.30 -18.46 -13.42
N GLY A 305 17.44 -18.37 -12.72
CA GLY A 305 18.72 -17.90 -13.27
C GLY A 305 18.86 -16.37 -13.32
N PHE A 306 17.91 -15.60 -12.81
CA PHE A 306 18.01 -14.15 -12.75
C PHE A 306 18.86 -13.69 -11.56
N SER A 307 19.48 -12.51 -11.70
CA SER A 307 20.33 -11.93 -10.66
C SER A 307 19.52 -11.38 -9.48
N ALA A 308 20.17 -11.25 -8.31
CA ALA A 308 19.57 -10.57 -7.16
C ALA A 308 19.15 -9.12 -7.47
N GLN A 309 19.89 -8.44 -8.34
CA GLN A 309 19.56 -7.08 -8.78
C GLN A 309 18.25 -7.04 -9.57
N GLN A 310 18.03 -8.00 -10.48
CA GLN A 310 16.77 -8.14 -11.23
C GLN A 310 15.62 -8.53 -10.31
N HIS A 311 15.84 -9.42 -9.34
CA HIS A 311 14.83 -9.73 -8.32
C HIS A 311 14.54 -8.56 -7.37
N LYS A 312 15.48 -7.64 -7.19
CA LYS A 312 15.30 -6.46 -6.34
C LYS A 312 14.55 -5.34 -7.05
N TYR A 313 14.86 -5.06 -8.31
CA TYR A 313 14.35 -3.87 -9.02
C TYR A 313 13.62 -4.15 -10.32
N GLY A 314 13.60 -5.40 -10.80
CA GLY A 314 13.02 -5.76 -12.09
C GLY A 314 13.97 -5.50 -13.27
N PRO A 315 13.44 -5.44 -14.51
CA PRO A 315 12.03 -5.64 -14.87
C PRO A 315 11.55 -7.04 -14.47
N PHE A 316 10.31 -7.15 -13.99
CA PHE A 316 9.78 -8.40 -13.42
C PHE A 316 9.09 -9.32 -14.44
N SER A 317 8.65 -8.78 -15.58
CA SER A 317 7.97 -9.56 -16.64
C SER A 317 8.84 -10.72 -17.16
N PRO A 318 10.14 -10.54 -17.49
CA PRO A 318 10.99 -11.65 -17.94
C PRO A 318 11.13 -12.78 -16.91
N ILE A 319 11.15 -12.44 -15.61
CA ILE A 319 11.24 -13.42 -14.52
C ILE A 319 9.94 -14.23 -14.46
N LYS A 320 8.78 -13.55 -14.54
CA LYS A 320 7.46 -14.19 -14.53
C LYS A 320 7.32 -15.16 -15.71
N GLU A 321 7.62 -14.71 -16.92
CA GLU A 321 7.54 -15.52 -18.15
C GLU A 321 8.46 -16.75 -18.10
N LYS A 322 9.71 -16.58 -17.62
CA LYS A 322 10.64 -17.70 -17.44
C LYS A 322 10.07 -18.74 -16.47
N ARG A 323 9.51 -18.30 -15.34
CA ARG A 323 8.94 -19.24 -14.36
C ARG A 323 7.68 -19.94 -14.87
N GLU A 324 6.86 -19.25 -15.65
CA GLU A 324 5.68 -19.85 -16.28
C GLU A 324 6.09 -20.92 -17.30
N SER A 325 7.11 -20.66 -18.14
CA SER A 325 7.64 -21.68 -19.07
C SER A 325 8.26 -22.87 -18.34
N MET A 326 9.02 -22.64 -17.26
CA MET A 326 9.57 -23.72 -16.42
C MET A 326 8.50 -24.60 -15.79
N LYS A 327 7.34 -24.03 -15.41
CA LYS A 327 6.20 -24.79 -14.88
C LYS A 327 5.51 -25.62 -15.95
N LYS A 328 5.38 -25.10 -17.17
CA LYS A 328 4.82 -25.83 -18.32
C LYS A 328 5.67 -27.04 -18.68
N ASN A 329 6.99 -26.90 -18.68
CA ASN A 329 7.92 -27.99 -19.02
C ASN A 329 8.04 -29.09 -17.95
N LYS A 330 7.42 -28.92 -16.78
CA LYS A 330 7.38 -29.91 -15.70
C LYS A 330 6.06 -30.71 -15.65
N LYS A 331 5.07 -30.32 -16.45
CA LYS A 331 3.81 -31.04 -16.62
C LYS A 331 3.88 -31.90 -17.87
#